data_AF-Q5KTJ0-F1
#
_entry.id   AF-Q5KTJ0-F1
#
_cell.length_a   1.000
_cell.length_b   1.000
_cell.length_c   1.000
_cell.angle_alpha   90.00
_cell.angle_beta   90.00
_cell.angle_gamma   90.00
#
_symmetry.space_group_name_H-M   'P 1'
#
loop_
_entity.id
_entity.type
_entity.pdbx_description
1 polymer ?
#
loop_
_entity_poly.entity_id
_entity_poly.type
_entity_poly.pdbx_seq_one_letter_code
_entity_poly.pdbx_strand_id
1 'polypeptide(L)' 'DKLWGGRFSGSTDPIMEMLNSSIACDQRLSEVDIQGSMAYAKALEKAGI' A
#
# COMPACT_ATOMS: atom_id res chain seq x y z
N ASP A 1 -11.90 -7.88 4.26
CA ASP A 1 -10.69 -8.03 5.10
C ASP A 1 -9.66 -6.95 4.79
N LYS A 2 -8.84 -6.55 5.77
CA LYS A 2 -7.81 -5.51 5.58
C LYS A 2 -6.65 -6.04 4.73
N LEU A 3 -6.12 -5.20 3.84
CA LEU A 3 -5.02 -5.54 2.92
C LEU A 3 -3.66 -5.70 3.61
N TRP A 4 -3.47 -5.05 4.76
CA TRP A 4 -2.20 -5.05 5.50
C TRP A 4 -2.49 -5.44 6.94
N GLY A 5 -1.93 -6.57 7.39
CA GLY A 5 -2.13 -7.12 8.72
C GLY A 5 -1.07 -6.63 9.71
N GLY A 6 -1.50 -6.41 10.96
CA GLY A 6 -0.59 -6.19 12.10
C GLY A 6 -0.39 -7.48 12.91
N ARG A 7 0.41 -7.41 13.98
CA ARG A 7 0.59 -8.54 14.93
C ARG A 7 -0.55 -8.68 15.95
N PHE A 8 -1.62 -7.90 15.81
CA PHE A 8 -2.76 -7.94 16.71
C PHE A 8 -3.81 -8.93 16.20
N SER A 9 -4.33 -9.76 17.10
CA SER A 9 -5.32 -10.80 16.79
C SER A 9 -6.77 -10.29 16.76
N GLY A 10 -7.02 -9.05 17.20
CA GLY A 10 -8.35 -8.43 17.24
C GLY A 10 -8.59 -7.42 16.11
N SER A 11 -9.84 -6.95 15.99
CA SER A 11 -10.18 -5.83 15.11
C SER A 11 -9.42 -4.57 15.52
N THR A 12 -8.99 -3.77 14.54
CA THR A 12 -8.37 -2.49 14.82
C THR A 12 -9.40 -1.51 15.37
N ASP A 13 -9.03 -0.78 16.41
CA ASP A 13 -9.86 0.31 16.93
C ASP A 13 -10.08 1.40 15.87
N PRO A 14 -11.30 1.96 15.70
CA PRO A 14 -11.58 2.97 14.67
C PRO A 14 -10.69 4.22 14.74
N ILE A 15 -10.30 4.67 15.95
CA ILE A 15 -9.39 5.80 16.11
C ILE A 15 -8.00 5.43 15.60
N MET A 16 -7.55 4.21 15.89
CA MET A 16 -6.29 3.69 15.40
C MET A 16 -6.30 3.54 13.87
N GLU A 17 -7.43 3.17 13.25
CA GLU A 17 -7.55 3.14 11.80
C GLU A 17 -7.39 4.52 11.18
N MET A 18 -8.08 5.53 11.72
CA MET A 18 -8.00 6.89 11.24
C MET A 18 -6.59 7.48 11.40
N LEU A 19 -5.94 7.20 12.54
CA LEU A 19 -4.57 7.66 12.81
C LEU A 19 -3.54 7.01 11.86
N ASN A 20 -3.74 5.74 11.49
CA ASN A 20 -2.83 5.00 10.64
C ASN A 20 -3.02 5.29 9.14
N SER A 21 -4.23 5.66 8.73
CA SER A 21 -4.56 5.93 7.33
C SER A 21 -3.85 7.20 6.83
N SER A 22 -2.99 7.05 5.82
CA SER A 22 -2.26 8.15 5.19
C SER A 22 -2.88 8.64 3.88
N ILE A 23 -3.98 8.05 3.43
CA ILE A 23 -4.54 8.28 2.08
C ILE A 23 -4.83 9.75 1.77
N ALA A 24 -5.30 10.52 2.77
CA ALA A 24 -5.58 11.94 2.63
C ALA A 24 -4.33 12.77 2.25
N CYS A 25 -3.13 12.30 2.62
CA CYS A 25 -1.86 12.92 2.24
C CYS A 25 -1.28 12.26 0.98
N ASP A 26 -1.30 10.92 0.92
CA ASP A 26 -0.57 10.14 -0.08
C ASP A 26 -1.27 10.06 -1.43
N GLN A 27 -2.56 10.40 -1.53
CA GLN A 27 -3.29 10.38 -2.82
C GLN A 27 -2.58 11.15 -3.95
N ARG A 28 -1.80 12.19 -3.60
CA ARG A 28 -0.99 12.98 -4.54
C ARG A 28 0.16 12.20 -5.19
N LEU A 29 0.53 11.05 -4.63
CA LEU A 29 1.60 10.18 -5.10
C LEU A 29 1.11 9.11 -6.08
N SER A 30 -0.19 9.04 -6.36
CA SER A 30 -0.79 8.02 -7.24
C SER A 30 -0.14 7.95 -8.63
N GLU A 31 0.22 9.10 -9.22
CA GLU A 31 0.87 9.13 -10.54
C GLU A 31 2.26 8.46 -10.51
N VAL A 32 3.07 8.74 -9.50
CA VAL A 32 4.40 8.13 -9.38
C VAL A 32 4.34 6.67 -8.94
N ASP A 33 3.29 6.27 -8.20
CA ASP A 33 3.02 4.87 -7.84
C ASP A 33 2.72 4.01 -9.07
N ILE A 34 1.89 4.52 -9.99
CA ILE A 34 1.60 3.86 -11.27
C ILE A 34 2.88 3.71 -12.11
N GLN A 35 3.67 4.77 -12.22
CA GLN A 35 4.94 4.75 -12.97
C GLN A 35 5.92 3.74 -12.36
N GLY A 36 6.07 3.73 -11.03
CA GLY A 36 6.91 2.78 -10.30
C GLY A 36 6.45 1.35 -10.51
N SER A 37 5.14 1.10 -10.45
CA SER A 37 4.54 -0.21 -10.68
C SER A 37 4.82 -0.74 -12.09
N MET A 38 4.68 0.10 -13.12
CA MET A 38 5.02 -0.28 -14.51
C MET A 38 6.51 -0.61 -14.66
N ALA A 39 7.38 0.17 -14.03
CA ALA A 39 8.83 -0.09 -14.06
C ALA A 39 9.16 -1.41 -13.35
N TYR A 40 8.54 -1.68 -12.21
CA TYR A 40 8.77 -2.91 -11.45
C TYR A 40 8.25 -4.14 -12.20
N ALA A 41 7.08 -4.06 -12.85
CA ALA A 41 6.57 -5.15 -13.69
C ALA A 41 7.54 -5.54 -14.81
N LYS A 42 8.15 -4.56 -15.50
CA LYS A 42 9.20 -4.81 -16.51
C LYS A 42 10.46 -5.41 -15.90
N ALA A 43 10.81 -5.01 -14.68
CA ALA A 43 11.96 -5.57 -13.97
C ALA A 43 11.73 -7.04 -13.61
N LEU A 44 10.51 -7.41 -13.17
CA LEU A 44 10.12 -8.79 -12.89
C LEU A 44 10.17 -9.66 -14.15
N GLU A 45 9.60 -9.18 -15.26
CA GLU A 45 9.69 -9.86 -16.56
C GLU A 45 11.16 -10.13 -16.94
N LYS A 46 12.03 -9.13 -16.82
CA LYS A 46 13.46 -9.28 -17.10
C LYS A 46 14.16 -10.27 -16.15
N ALA A 47 13.69 -10.38 -14.91
CA ALA A 47 14.22 -11.32 -13.91
C ALA A 47 13.67 -12.75 -14.09
N GLY A 48 12.64 -12.95 -14.91
CA GLY A 48 11.99 -14.24 -15.11
C GLY A 48 11.14 -14.70 -13.92
N ILE A 49 10.61 -13.74 -13.15
CA ILE A 49 9.64 -13.97 -12.08
C ILE A 49 8.24 -13.69 -12.64
#